data_AF-A0A849AG38-F1
#
_entry.id   AF-A0A849AG38-F1
#
_cell.length_a   1.000
_cell.length_b   1.000
_cell.length_c   1.000
_cell.angle_alpha   90.00
_cell.angle_beta   90.00
_cell.angle_gamma   90.00
#
_symmetry.space_group_name_H-M   'P 1'
#
loop_
_entity.id
_entity.type
_entity.pdbx_description
1 polymer ?
#
loop_
_entity_poly.entity_id
_entity_poly.type
_entity_poly.pdbx_seq_one_letter_code
_entity_poly.pdbx_strand_id
1 'polypeptide(L)'
;MPDERDAELPADLRAAVDNAYAAFAARRIAAVGRAGEDYCAHCIDPEDDAALRSTPVRELPMDLVGRLLMNAGTWGGVAELRHVLPRVLEGTAADILWTDPELTVRSIGRAEPAGFTDDERAALAGWVAAWWPRFSGDPDALPEEVDEVRTELRAFGLIDTADPLG
;
A
#
# COMPACT_ATOMS: atom_id res chain seq x y z
N MET A 1 11.28 -1.20 26.70
CA MET A 1 10.51 -1.05 25.45
C MET A 1 10.37 0.45 25.22
N PRO A 2 11.27 1.09 24.46
CA PRO A 2 11.07 2.46 24.05
C PRO A 2 9.78 2.53 23.23
N ASP A 3 9.07 3.64 23.34
CA ASP A 3 7.83 3.91 22.60
C ASP A 3 8.20 4.08 21.11
N GLU A 4 8.01 3.03 20.30
CA GLU A 4 8.35 3.01 18.85
C GLU A 4 7.45 3.94 18.01
N ARG A 5 6.45 4.58 18.64
CA ARG A 5 5.49 5.48 18.00
C ARG A 5 6.03 6.86 17.63
N ASP A 6 7.29 7.16 17.95
CA ASP A 6 7.94 8.45 17.68
C ASP A 6 9.09 8.37 16.63
N ALA A 7 9.30 7.23 15.98
CA ALA A 7 10.29 7.14 14.91
C ALA A 7 9.81 7.95 13.68
N GLU A 8 10.23 9.21 13.64
CA GLU A 8 9.98 10.10 12.52
C GLU A 8 10.47 9.43 11.22
N LEU A 9 9.56 9.19 10.26
CA LEU A 9 9.91 8.67 8.95
C LEU A 9 11.13 9.41 8.39
N PRO A 10 12.20 8.70 7.97
CA PRO A 10 13.32 9.33 7.30
C PRO A 10 12.87 10.21 6.14
N ALA A 11 13.55 11.34 5.96
CA ALA A 11 13.08 12.42 5.10
C ALA A 11 12.86 12.00 3.64
N ASP A 12 13.68 11.07 3.16
CA ASP A 12 13.55 10.43 1.84
C ASP A 12 12.28 9.58 1.72
N LEU A 13 11.99 8.74 2.72
CA LEU A 13 10.78 7.92 2.76
C LEU A 13 9.52 8.78 2.91
N ARG A 14 9.59 9.85 3.72
CA ARG A 14 8.50 10.84 3.82
C ARG A 14 8.24 11.51 2.48
N ALA A 15 9.28 11.98 1.80
CA ALA A 15 9.14 12.59 0.47
C ALA A 15 8.58 11.59 -0.55
N ALA A 16 8.98 10.32 -0.48
CA ALA A 16 8.43 9.28 -1.34
C ALA A 16 6.94 9.02 -1.09
N VAL A 17 6.52 9.00 0.18
CA VAL A 17 5.10 8.93 0.57
C VAL A 17 4.32 10.14 0.04
N ASP A 18 4.83 11.36 0.23
CA ASP A 18 4.18 12.57 -0.28
C ASP A 18 4.03 12.55 -1.81
N ASN A 19 5.05 12.06 -2.52
CA ASN A 19 5.00 11.88 -3.97
C ASN A 19 3.97 10.83 -4.39
N ALA A 20 3.83 9.72 -3.65
CA ALA A 20 2.77 8.73 -3.89
C ALA A 20 1.38 9.36 -3.72
N TYR A 21 1.16 10.16 -2.69
CA TYR A 21 -0.10 10.90 -2.53
C TYR A 21 -0.39 11.83 -3.71
N ALA A 22 0.61 12.54 -4.21
CA ALA A 22 0.46 13.43 -5.36
C ALA A 22 0.13 12.66 -6.64
N ALA A 23 0.85 11.57 -6.93
CA ALA A 23 0.68 10.78 -8.15
C ALA A 23 -0.69 10.09 -8.21
N PHE A 24 -1.19 9.59 -7.09
CA PHE A 24 -2.47 8.88 -7.02
C PHE A 24 -3.66 9.79 -6.69
N ALA A 25 -3.46 11.11 -6.53
CA ALA A 25 -4.52 12.05 -6.16
C ALA A 25 -5.74 12.05 -7.10
N ALA A 26 -5.53 11.65 -8.37
CA ALA A 26 -6.56 11.52 -9.38
C ALA A 26 -7.38 10.22 -9.28
N ARG A 27 -6.89 9.19 -8.56
CA ARG A 27 -7.55 7.89 -8.36
C ARG A 27 -8.63 7.96 -7.29
N ARG A 28 -9.59 8.86 -7.43
CA ARG A 28 -10.70 9.01 -6.49
C ARG A 28 -11.81 8.02 -6.82
N ILE A 29 -12.28 7.28 -5.82
CA ILE A 29 -13.56 6.59 -5.93
C ILE A 29 -14.70 7.59 -5.71
N ALA A 30 -15.80 7.40 -6.41
CA ALA A 30 -16.97 8.27 -6.23
C ALA A 30 -17.57 8.08 -4.83
N ALA A 31 -17.92 9.19 -4.18
CA ALA A 31 -18.65 9.19 -2.91
C ALA A 31 -20.03 8.50 -3.03
N VAL A 32 -20.57 8.41 -4.26
CA VAL A 32 -21.83 7.76 -4.58
C VAL A 32 -21.60 6.82 -5.77
N GLY A 33 -21.46 5.51 -5.52
CA GLY A 33 -21.24 4.48 -6.53
C GLY A 33 -21.14 3.08 -5.91
N ARG A 34 -22.03 2.17 -6.38
CA ARG A 34 -22.31 0.78 -5.93
C ARG A 34 -22.11 0.46 -4.44
N ALA A 35 -22.79 1.21 -3.58
CA ALA A 35 -23.24 0.62 -2.33
C ALA A 35 -24.20 -0.55 -2.67
N GLY A 36 -23.79 -1.79 -2.38
CA GLY A 36 -24.68 -2.94 -2.31
C GLY A 36 -24.91 -3.81 -3.56
N GLU A 37 -24.15 -3.69 -4.66
CA GLU A 37 -24.36 -4.58 -5.83
C GLU A 37 -23.30 -5.69 -6.00
N ASP A 38 -22.09 -5.56 -5.42
CA ASP A 38 -21.00 -6.55 -5.62
C ASP A 38 -20.40 -7.12 -4.31
N TYR A 39 -21.02 -6.83 -3.16
CA TYR A 39 -20.61 -7.41 -1.87
C TYR A 39 -21.80 -7.78 -1.00
N CYS A 40 -21.70 -8.91 -0.30
CA CYS A 40 -22.67 -9.30 0.70
C CYS A 40 -22.48 -8.42 1.94
N ALA A 41 -23.57 -7.87 2.51
CA ALA A 41 -23.53 -7.13 3.79
C ALA A 41 -23.04 -7.98 4.98
N HIS A 42 -22.89 -9.30 4.81
CA HIS A 42 -22.22 -10.17 5.79
C HIS A 42 -20.70 -10.18 5.65
N CYS A 43 -20.15 -9.78 4.50
CA CYS A 43 -18.71 -9.78 4.22
C CYS A 43 -18.07 -8.40 4.47
N ILE A 44 -18.86 -7.33 4.42
CA ILE A 44 -18.37 -5.95 4.53
C ILE A 44 -19.33 -5.16 5.40
N ASP A 45 -18.78 -4.44 6.38
CA ASP A 45 -19.52 -3.48 7.17
C ASP A 45 -19.90 -2.26 6.28
N PRO A 46 -21.20 -1.94 6.11
CA PRO A 46 -21.61 -0.76 5.36
C PRO A 46 -21.02 0.56 5.88
N GLU A 47 -20.72 0.66 7.19
CA GLU A 47 -20.10 1.84 7.78
C GLU A 47 -18.65 1.99 7.32
N ASP A 48 -17.93 0.88 7.18
CA ASP A 48 -16.56 0.87 6.67
C ASP A 48 -16.48 1.26 5.19
N ASP A 49 -17.38 0.76 4.33
CA ASP A 49 -17.45 1.18 2.92
C ASP A 49 -17.82 2.66 2.79
N ALA A 50 -18.74 3.15 3.62
CA ALA A 50 -19.09 4.57 3.67
C ALA A 50 -17.90 5.44 4.12
N ALA A 51 -17.17 5.00 5.14
CA ALA A 51 -15.96 5.68 5.62
C ALA A 51 -14.88 5.73 4.54
N LEU A 52 -14.64 4.62 3.82
CA LEU A 52 -13.69 4.53 2.73
C LEU A 52 -13.97 5.55 1.61
N ARG A 53 -15.24 5.80 1.30
CA ARG A 53 -15.68 6.69 0.21
C ARG A 53 -15.76 8.17 0.59
N SER A 54 -15.94 8.47 1.88
CA SER A 54 -16.21 9.83 2.37
C SER A 54 -15.01 10.49 3.05
N THR A 55 -14.05 9.69 3.52
CA THR A 55 -12.88 10.18 4.25
C THR A 55 -11.76 10.54 3.26
N PRO A 56 -11.08 11.68 3.41
CA PRO A 56 -9.85 11.95 2.66
C PRO A 56 -8.84 10.81 2.85
N VAL A 57 -8.21 10.33 1.77
CA VAL A 57 -7.33 9.14 1.80
C VAL A 57 -6.28 9.20 2.92
N ARG A 58 -5.67 10.37 3.13
CA ARG A 58 -4.66 10.60 4.17
C ARG A 58 -5.20 10.52 5.60
N GLU A 59 -6.50 10.71 5.77
CA GLU A 59 -7.20 10.67 7.06
C GLU A 59 -7.85 9.30 7.31
N LEU A 60 -7.78 8.36 6.36
CA LEU A 60 -8.31 7.02 6.55
C LEU A 60 -7.66 6.35 7.77
N PRO A 61 -8.46 5.74 8.67
CA PRO A 61 -7.93 4.94 9.78
C PRO A 61 -7.09 3.78 9.26
N MET A 62 -5.91 3.54 9.85
CA MET A 62 -5.05 2.40 9.48
C MET A 62 -5.75 1.05 9.68
N ASP A 63 -6.61 0.97 10.69
CA ASP A 63 -7.44 -0.20 10.96
C ASP A 63 -8.38 -0.51 9.78
N LEU A 64 -9.04 0.50 9.24
CA LEU A 64 -9.89 0.39 8.04
C LEU A 64 -9.06 -0.02 6.80
N VAL A 65 -7.89 0.58 6.62
CA VAL A 65 -6.98 0.24 5.51
C VAL A 65 -6.52 -1.21 5.59
N GLY A 66 -6.08 -1.67 6.76
CA GLY A 66 -5.68 -3.07 6.97
C GLY A 66 -6.83 -4.05 6.73
N ARG A 67 -8.05 -3.72 7.18
CA ARG A 67 -9.23 -4.55 6.91
C ARG A 67 -9.52 -4.65 5.40
N LEU A 68 -9.44 -3.55 4.66
CA LEU A 68 -9.60 -3.56 3.21
C LEU A 68 -8.58 -4.49 2.55
N LEU A 69 -7.31 -4.44 2.97
CA LEU A 69 -6.23 -5.26 2.42
C LEU A 69 -6.46 -6.76 2.67
N MET A 70 -6.81 -7.11 3.91
CA MET A 70 -7.13 -8.50 4.29
C MET A 70 -8.33 -9.05 3.53
N ASN A 71 -9.29 -8.20 3.20
CA ASN A 71 -10.51 -8.56 2.51
C ASN A 71 -10.48 -8.22 1.02
N ALA A 72 -9.34 -7.88 0.41
CA ALA A 72 -9.29 -7.40 -0.98
C ALA A 72 -9.76 -8.41 -2.06
N GLY A 73 -10.08 -9.66 -1.68
CA GLY A 73 -10.77 -10.63 -2.54
C GLY A 73 -12.30 -10.58 -2.46
N THR A 74 -12.86 -9.92 -1.45
CA THR A 74 -14.31 -9.84 -1.15
C THR A 74 -14.80 -8.42 -0.87
N TRP A 75 -13.88 -7.47 -0.67
CA TRP A 75 -14.11 -6.06 -0.40
C TRP A 75 -13.16 -5.18 -1.20
N GLY A 76 -13.75 -4.30 -2.01
CA GLY A 76 -13.02 -3.40 -2.87
C GLY A 76 -12.55 -4.11 -4.13
N GLY A 77 -12.32 -3.31 -5.17
CA GLY A 77 -11.71 -3.77 -6.41
C GLY A 77 -10.42 -3.01 -6.70
N VAL A 78 -9.97 -3.13 -7.94
CA VAL A 78 -8.80 -2.43 -8.48
C VAL A 78 -8.89 -0.91 -8.20
N ALA A 79 -10.09 -0.32 -8.31
CA ALA A 79 -10.30 1.11 -8.09
C ALA A 79 -10.10 1.52 -6.62
N GLU A 80 -10.70 0.79 -5.68
CA GLU A 80 -10.55 1.02 -4.25
C GLU A 80 -9.10 0.81 -3.80
N LEU A 81 -8.43 -0.25 -4.28
CA LEU A 81 -7.01 -0.48 -3.98
C LEU A 81 -6.13 0.65 -4.49
N ARG A 82 -6.32 1.10 -5.74
CA ARG A 82 -5.60 2.26 -6.30
C ARG A 82 -5.87 3.54 -5.50
N HIS A 83 -7.09 3.71 -5.02
CA HIS A 83 -7.49 4.88 -4.24
C HIS A 83 -6.77 4.96 -2.90
N VAL A 84 -6.69 3.83 -2.18
CA VAL A 84 -6.04 3.79 -0.86
C VAL A 84 -4.54 3.58 -0.92
N LEU A 85 -3.98 3.23 -2.08
CA LEU A 85 -2.58 2.79 -2.19
C LEU A 85 -1.59 3.74 -1.51
N PRO A 86 -1.66 5.08 -1.63
CA PRO A 86 -0.75 5.97 -0.91
C PRO A 86 -0.82 5.84 0.61
N ARG A 87 -2.01 5.56 1.15
CA ARG A 87 -2.22 5.34 2.59
C ARG A 87 -1.65 4.01 3.05
N VAL A 88 -1.74 2.97 2.21
CA VAL A 88 -1.09 1.68 2.46
C VAL A 88 0.42 1.89 2.54
N LEU A 89 1.02 2.55 1.54
CA LEU A 89 2.46 2.82 1.48
C LEU A 89 2.95 3.64 2.68
N GLU A 90 2.17 4.63 3.12
CA GLU A 90 2.46 5.40 4.33
C GLU A 90 2.42 4.54 5.59
N GLY A 91 1.37 3.72 5.74
CA GLY A 91 1.19 2.86 6.89
C GLY A 91 2.31 1.83 7.04
N THR A 92 2.70 1.20 5.93
CA THR A 92 3.81 0.24 5.86
C THR A 92 5.16 0.92 6.08
N ALA A 93 5.35 2.12 5.55
CA ALA A 93 6.57 2.90 5.76
C ALA A 93 6.77 3.28 7.24
N ALA A 94 5.69 3.63 7.92
CA ALA A 94 5.69 4.09 9.31
C ALA A 94 5.50 2.97 10.34
N ASP A 95 5.39 1.71 9.89
CA ASP A 95 5.12 0.55 10.73
C ASP A 95 3.86 0.69 11.62
N ILE A 96 2.84 1.38 11.09
CA ILE A 96 1.54 1.61 11.76
C ILE A 96 0.40 0.85 11.09
N LEU A 97 0.68 0.21 9.94
CA LEU A 97 -0.22 -0.74 9.32
C LEU A 97 0.04 -2.10 9.95
N TRP A 98 -0.98 -2.67 10.59
CA TRP A 98 -0.86 -3.92 11.34
C TRP A 98 -0.73 -5.17 10.46
N THR A 99 -0.80 -5.03 9.13
CA THR A 99 -0.63 -6.12 8.17
C THR A 99 0.81 -6.21 7.71
N ASP A 100 1.28 -7.42 7.43
CA ASP A 100 2.64 -7.64 6.95
C ASP A 100 2.95 -6.89 5.64
N PRO A 101 4.20 -6.43 5.43
CA PRO A 101 4.59 -5.74 4.20
C PRO A 101 4.36 -6.55 2.92
N GLU A 102 4.37 -7.88 3.01
CA GLU A 102 4.00 -8.77 1.91
C GLU A 102 2.60 -8.46 1.37
N LEU A 103 1.64 -8.18 2.26
CA LEU A 103 0.28 -7.83 1.86
C LEU A 103 0.22 -6.47 1.16
N THR A 104 1.14 -5.55 1.49
CA THR A 104 1.29 -4.28 0.76
C THR A 104 1.73 -4.53 -0.67
N VAL A 105 2.74 -5.37 -0.88
CA VAL A 105 3.27 -5.67 -2.23
C VAL A 105 2.25 -6.44 -3.07
N ARG A 106 1.56 -7.42 -2.47
CA ARG A 106 0.42 -8.10 -3.12
C ARG A 106 -0.69 -7.14 -3.51
N SER A 107 -0.95 -6.12 -2.70
CA SER A 107 -1.96 -5.09 -2.99
C SER A 107 -1.58 -4.20 -4.17
N ILE A 108 -0.28 -3.92 -4.36
CA ILE A 108 0.23 -3.27 -5.59
C ILE A 108 -0.11 -4.14 -6.81
N GLY A 109 0.15 -5.46 -6.74
CA GLY A 109 -0.20 -6.40 -7.81
C GLY A 109 -1.70 -6.44 -8.12
N ARG A 110 -2.54 -6.50 -7.08
CA ARG A 110 -4.02 -6.47 -7.21
C ARG A 110 -4.56 -5.13 -7.71
N ALA A 111 -3.82 -4.04 -7.51
CA ALA A 111 -4.14 -2.74 -8.09
C ALA A 111 -3.82 -2.66 -9.61
N GLU A 112 -3.43 -3.77 -10.24
CA GLU A 112 -3.14 -3.91 -11.67
C GLU A 112 -2.13 -2.86 -12.17
N PRO A 113 -0.81 -3.06 -11.92
CA PRO A 113 0.22 -2.09 -12.27
C PRO A 113 0.29 -1.69 -13.75
N ALA A 114 -0.20 -2.55 -14.64
CA ALA A 114 -0.31 -2.26 -16.07
C ALA A 114 -1.21 -1.03 -16.36
N GLY A 115 -2.16 -0.73 -15.47
CA GLY A 115 -3.05 0.43 -15.59
C GLY A 115 -2.51 1.70 -14.93
N PHE A 116 -1.28 1.71 -14.41
CA PHE A 116 -0.66 2.90 -13.82
C PHE A 116 -0.18 3.87 -14.89
N THR A 117 -0.13 5.15 -14.56
CA THR A 117 0.57 6.17 -15.35
C THR A 117 2.09 6.09 -15.12
N ASP A 118 2.87 6.81 -15.91
CA ASP A 118 4.32 6.90 -15.68
C ASP A 118 4.64 7.55 -14.33
N ASP A 119 3.87 8.57 -13.93
CA ASP A 119 4.02 9.24 -12.63
C ASP A 119 3.72 8.29 -11.45
N GLU A 120 2.67 7.47 -11.57
CA GLU A 120 2.31 6.48 -10.55
C GLU A 120 3.37 5.38 -10.43
N ARG A 121 3.90 4.90 -11.56
CA ARG A 121 5.02 3.95 -11.57
C ARG A 121 6.28 4.55 -10.95
N ALA A 122 6.63 5.78 -11.31
CA ALA A 122 7.79 6.48 -10.78
C ALA A 122 7.66 6.70 -9.27
N ALA A 123 6.48 7.07 -8.78
CA ALA A 123 6.22 7.24 -7.36
C ALA A 123 6.36 5.91 -6.59
N LEU A 124 5.85 4.81 -7.13
CA LEU A 124 6.02 3.48 -6.54
C LEU A 124 7.48 3.04 -6.52
N ALA A 125 8.21 3.19 -7.62
CA ALA A 125 9.63 2.87 -7.68
C ALA A 125 10.45 3.70 -6.68
N GLY A 126 10.14 5.00 -6.56
CA GLY A 126 10.76 5.89 -5.58
C GLY A 126 10.46 5.49 -4.13
N TRP A 127 9.23 5.08 -3.84
CA TRP A 127 8.87 4.55 -2.53
C TRP A 127 9.60 3.25 -2.21
N VAL A 128 9.64 2.30 -3.14
CA VAL A 128 10.35 1.03 -2.93
C VAL A 128 11.85 1.27 -2.73
N ALA A 129 12.48 2.14 -3.53
CA ALA A 129 13.89 2.49 -3.38
C ALA A 129 14.21 3.13 -2.03
N ALA A 130 13.30 3.94 -1.47
CA ALA A 130 13.46 4.53 -0.16
C ALA A 130 13.16 3.56 0.99
N TRP A 131 12.18 2.65 0.81
CA TRP A 131 11.70 1.73 1.84
C TRP A 131 12.57 0.47 1.99
N TRP A 132 12.90 -0.18 0.86
CA TRP A 132 13.53 -1.50 0.77
C TRP A 132 14.87 -1.65 1.52
N PRO A 133 15.80 -0.66 1.49
CA PRO A 133 17.10 -0.80 2.16
C PRO A 133 17.02 -1.04 3.68
N ARG A 134 15.85 -0.84 4.31
CA ARG A 134 15.64 -1.17 5.73
C ARG A 134 15.72 -2.66 6.02
N PHE A 135 15.49 -3.51 5.03
CA PHE A 135 15.51 -4.97 5.17
C PHE A 135 16.79 -5.60 4.62
N SER A 136 17.55 -4.91 3.77
CA SER A 136 18.71 -5.50 3.08
C SER A 136 19.95 -5.72 3.96
N GLY A 137 19.94 -5.23 5.21
CA GLY A 137 21.04 -5.39 6.18
C GLY A 137 20.82 -6.41 7.29
N ASP A 138 19.63 -7.02 7.41
CA ASP A 138 19.28 -7.93 8.52
C ASP A 138 19.06 -9.37 8.01
N PRO A 139 20.01 -10.29 8.26
CA PRO A 139 19.89 -11.69 7.81
C PRO A 139 18.82 -12.50 8.57
N ASP A 140 18.33 -11.99 9.70
CA ASP A 140 17.27 -12.61 10.51
C ASP A 140 15.89 -11.99 10.22
N ALA A 141 15.82 -10.91 9.43
CA ALA A 141 14.58 -10.34 8.91
C ALA A 141 13.99 -11.25 7.82
N LEU A 142 13.38 -12.36 8.24
CA LEU A 142 12.43 -13.22 7.50
C LEU A 142 12.81 -13.48 6.03
N PRO A 143 13.76 -14.41 5.78
CA PRO A 143 14.31 -14.65 4.44
C PRO A 143 13.26 -15.03 3.37
N GLU A 144 12.21 -15.78 3.74
CA GLU A 144 11.21 -16.29 2.80
C GLU A 144 10.23 -15.18 2.35
N GLU A 145 9.72 -14.38 3.29
CA GLU A 145 8.82 -13.25 3.01
C GLU A 145 9.54 -12.14 2.23
N VAL A 146 10.81 -11.89 2.54
CA VAL A 146 11.66 -10.93 1.81
C VAL A 146 11.92 -11.41 0.37
N ASP A 147 12.11 -12.72 0.15
CA ASP A 147 12.30 -13.27 -1.20
C ASP A 147 11.00 -13.29 -2.03
N GLU A 148 9.85 -13.53 -1.41
CA GLU A 148 8.54 -13.38 -2.06
C GLU A 148 8.29 -11.92 -2.47
N VAL A 149 8.46 -10.99 -1.53
CA VAL A 149 8.31 -9.55 -1.79
C VAL A 149 9.26 -9.09 -2.89
N ARG A 150 10.53 -9.50 -2.84
CA ARG A 150 11.52 -9.19 -3.88
C ARG A 150 11.10 -9.73 -5.25
N THR A 151 10.58 -10.94 -5.29
CA THR A 151 10.11 -11.58 -6.54
C THR A 151 8.94 -10.80 -7.14
N GLU A 152 7.96 -10.40 -6.33
CA GLU A 152 6.81 -9.62 -6.78
C GLU A 152 7.23 -8.21 -7.25
N LEU A 153 8.08 -7.51 -6.49
CA LEU A 153 8.60 -6.19 -6.88
C LEU A 153 9.34 -6.23 -8.22
N ARG A 154 10.11 -7.29 -8.49
CA ARG A 154 10.75 -7.53 -9.79
C ARG A 154 9.73 -7.80 -10.89
N ALA A 155 8.72 -8.63 -10.62
CA ALA A 155 7.67 -8.92 -11.58
C ALA A 155 6.89 -7.65 -11.99
N PHE A 156 6.78 -6.68 -11.10
CA PHE A 156 6.16 -5.37 -11.38
C PHE A 156 7.13 -4.34 -11.97
N GLY A 157 8.42 -4.66 -12.11
CA GLY A 157 9.44 -3.74 -12.62
C GLY A 157 9.74 -2.57 -11.68
N LEU A 158 9.48 -2.73 -10.38
CA LEU A 158 9.67 -1.68 -9.36
C LEU A 158 11.08 -1.70 -8.74
N ILE A 159 11.80 -2.80 -8.88
CA ILE A 159 13.23 -2.91 -8.56
C ILE A 159 13.96 -3.59 -9.71
N ASP A 160 15.24 -3.26 -9.88
CA ASP A 160 16.03 -3.82 -10.97
C ASP A 160 16.30 -5.32 -10.75
N THR A 161 16.28 -6.07 -11.85
CA THR A 161 16.64 -7.50 -11.89
C THR A 161 18.13 -7.73 -11.60
N ALA A 162 18.94 -6.70 -11.75
CA ALA A 162 20.39 -6.76 -11.66
C ALA A 162 20.96 -6.40 -10.28
N ASP A 163 20.15 -6.34 -9.21
CA ASP A 163 20.63 -6.03 -7.86
C ASP A 163 20.71 -7.30 -6.99
N PRO A 164 21.90 -7.92 -6.84
CA PRO A 164 22.16 -8.94 -5.86
C PRO A 164 22.88 -8.28 -4.68
N LEU A 165 22.10 -7.75 -3.73
CA LEU A 165 22.60 -7.16 -2.47
C LEU A 165 23.25 -5.78 -2.63
N GLY A 166 22.43 -4.74 -2.46
CA GLY A 166 22.83 -3.43 -1.94
C GLY A 166 22.61 -3.34 -0.43
#